data_AF-A0A6M3M2Y5-F1
#
_entry.id   AF-A0A6M3M2Y5-F1
#
_cell.length_a   1.000
_cell.length_b   1.000
_cell.length_c   1.000
_cell.angle_alpha   90.00
_cell.angle_beta   90.00
_cell.angle_gamma   90.00
#
_symmetry.space_group_name_H-M   'P 1'
#
loop_
_entity.id
_entity.type
_entity.pdbx_description
1 polymer ?
#
loop_
_entity_poly.entity_id
_entity_poly.type
_entity_poly.pdbx_seq_one_letter_code
_entity_poly.pdbx_strand_id
1 'polypeptide(L)' 'MKTITATKIEVLRFIGVNQVVQAGDLANEFGYTLGTARNKIYRLQKVKLIEKVGIRVGTYCLTNEAIRRLEHHGQR' A
#
# COMPACT_ATOMS: atom_id res chain seq x y z
N MET A 1 -11.63 -1.69 21.07
CA MET A 1 -10.61 -1.41 20.05
C MET A 1 -11.33 -1.15 18.73
N LYS A 2 -11.24 0.06 18.18
CA LYS A 2 -11.89 0.40 16.91
C LYS A 2 -11.01 -0.15 15.79
N THR A 3 -11.38 -1.29 15.22
CA THR A 3 -10.74 -1.85 14.02
C THR A 3 -11.16 -1.01 12.82
N ILE A 4 -10.67 0.23 12.75
CA ILE A 4 -10.84 1.09 11.57
C ILE A 4 -9.91 0.48 10.53
N THR A 5 -10.45 -0.42 9.73
CA THR A 5 -9.71 -1.00 8.61
C THR A 5 -9.28 0.15 7.71
N ALA A 6 -7.98 0.42 7.64
CA ALA A 6 -7.50 1.51 6.81
C ALA A 6 -7.99 1.33 5.38
N THR A 7 -8.52 2.42 4.84
CA THR A 7 -9.05 2.52 3.50
C THR A 7 -7.96 2.26 2.48
N LYS A 8 -8.38 1.93 1.26
CA LYS A 8 -7.45 1.77 0.13
C LYS A 8 -6.58 3.01 -0.08
N ILE A 9 -7.14 4.20 0.10
CA ILE A 9 -6.45 5.47 -0.10
C ILE A 9 -5.38 5.68 0.98
N GLU A 10 -5.69 5.41 2.25
CA GLU A 10 -4.71 5.52 3.35
C GLU A 10 -3.51 4.59 3.13
N VAL A 11 -3.76 3.34 2.72
CA VAL A 11 -2.68 2.41 2.39
C VAL A 11 -1.84 2.92 1.23
N LEU A 12 -2.45 3.43 0.15
CA LEU A 12 -1.70 3.97 -0.98
C LEU A 12 -0.90 5.23 -0.62
N ARG A 13 -1.45 6.11 0.22
CA ARG A 13 -0.73 7.29 0.74
C ARG A 13 0.48 6.87 1.57
N PHE A 14 0.32 5.89 2.46
CA PHE A 14 1.43 5.35 3.25
C PHE A 14 2.56 4.82 2.36
N ILE A 15 2.22 4.06 1.31
CA ILE A 15 3.21 3.55 0.36
C ILE A 15 3.89 4.70 -0.40
N GLY A 16 3.13 5.72 -0.79
CA GLY A 16 3.68 6.91 -1.45
C GLY A 16 4.67 7.68 -0.59
N VAL A 17 4.39 7.84 0.71
CA VAL A 17 5.29 8.52 1.66
C VAL A 17 6.57 7.72 1.90
N ASN A 18 6.46 6.40 2.07
CA ASN A 18 7.61 5.55 2.37
C ASN A 18 8.41 5.12 1.12
N GLN A 19 7.88 5.39 -0.08
CA GLN A 19 8.39 5.01 -1.41
C GLN A 19 8.52 3.50 -1.66
N VAL A 20 8.98 2.73 -0.69
CA VAL A 20 9.13 1.27 -0.72
C VAL A 20 8.64 0.70 0.60
N VAL A 21 7.74 -0.28 0.54
CA VAL A 21 7.17 -0.94 1.72
C VAL A 21 7.19 -2.45 1.60
N GLN A 22 7.10 -3.12 2.75
CA GLN A 22 6.86 -4.54 2.91
C GLN A 22 5.52 -4.80 3.60
N ALA A 23 5.08 -6.06 3.60
CA ALA A 23 3.88 -6.46 4.34
C ALA A 23 3.99 -6.21 5.84
N GLY A 24 5.22 -6.28 6.39
CA GLY A 24 5.49 -5.98 7.80
C GLY A 24 5.20 -4.51 8.14
N ASP A 25 5.53 -3.58 7.25
CA ASP A 25 5.30 -2.15 7.47
C ASP A 25 3.81 -1.84 7.53
N LEU A 26 3.02 -2.43 6.62
CA LEU A 26 1.55 -2.30 6.65
C LEU A 26 0.93 -2.93 7.90
N ALA A 27 1.51 -4.04 8.38
CA ALA A 27 1.04 -4.70 9.60
C ALA A 27 1.29 -3.83 10.83
N ASN A 28 2.48 -3.25 10.92
CA ASN A 28 2.87 -2.36 12.01
C ASN A 28 2.06 -1.06 12.01
N GLU A 29 1.95 -0.40 10.86
CA GLU A 29 1.28 0.90 10.74
C GLU A 29 -0.23 0.82 11.03
N PHE A 30 -0.91 -0.18 10.46
CA PHE A 30 -2.37 -0.26 10.51
C PHE A 30 -2.90 -1.31 11.48
N GLY A 31 -2.02 -1.92 12.29
CA GLY A 31 -2.39 -2.98 13.24
C GLY A 31 -2.95 -4.24 12.57
N TYR A 32 -2.53 -4.54 11.34
CA TYR A 32 -2.96 -5.76 10.65
C TYR A 32 -2.17 -6.99 11.11
N THR A 33 -2.79 -8.16 10.98
CA THR A 33 -2.02 -9.40 10.91
C THR A 33 -1.20 -9.41 9.62
N LEU A 34 -0.05 -10.12 9.64
CA LEU A 34 0.79 -10.25 8.45
C LEU A 34 0.05 -10.86 7.26
N GLY A 35 -0.89 -11.79 7.50
CA GLY A 35 -1.76 -12.35 6.47
C GLY A 35 -2.68 -11.32 5.83
N THR A 36 -3.31 -10.46 6.64
CA THR A 36 -4.16 -9.36 6.15
C THR A 36 -3.36 -8.34 5.34
N ALA A 37 -2.16 -7.98 5.82
CA ALA A 37 -1.26 -7.07 5.10
C ALA A 37 -0.85 -7.64 3.73
N ARG A 38 -0.45 -8.93 3.67
CA ARG A 38 -0.14 -9.63 2.41
C ARG A 38 -1.33 -9.67 1.46
N ASN A 39 -2.53 -9.95 1.96
CA ASN A 39 -3.74 -9.94 1.15
C ASN A 39 -4.07 -8.54 0.59
N LYS A 40 -3.84 -7.47 1.38
CA LYS A 40 -3.99 -6.09 0.90
C LYS A 40 -2.99 -5.77 -0.21
N ILE A 41 -1.71 -6.09 -0.02
CA ILE A 41 -0.68 -5.93 -1.04
C ILE A 41 -1.05 -6.68 -2.32
N TYR A 42 -1.43 -7.96 -2.20
CA TYR A 42 -1.84 -8.76 -3.35
C TYR A 42 -3.01 -8.12 -4.12
N ARG A 43 -4.03 -7.62 -3.40
CA ARG A 43 -5.17 -6.92 -4.03
C ARG A 43 -4.74 -5.65 -4.75
N LEU A 44 -3.87 -4.83 -4.14
CA LEU A 44 -3.34 -3.61 -4.75
C LEU A 44 -2.48 -3.90 -5.98
N GLN A 45 -1.68 -4.96 -5.92
CA GLN A 45 -0.84 -5.40 -7.02
C GLN A 45 -1.69 -5.92 -8.18
N LYS A 46 -2.74 -6.71 -7.89
CA LYS A 46 -3.66 -7.25 -8.90
C LYS A 46 -4.34 -6.15 -9.71
N VAL A 47 -4.63 -5.01 -9.09
CA VAL A 47 -5.22 -3.84 -9.78
C VAL A 47 -4.16 -2.86 -10.31
N LYS A 48 -2.89 -3.26 -10.36
CA LYS A 48 -1.75 -2.48 -10.89
C LYS A 48 -1.54 -1.11 -10.24
N LEU A 49 -1.87 -1.01 -8.95
CA LEU A 49 -1.61 0.22 -8.18
C LEU A 49 -0.28 0.21 -7.44
N ILE A 50 0.26 -0.99 -7.23
CA ILE A 50 1.62 -1.16 -6.71
C ILE A 50 2.36 -2.18 -7.57
N GLU A 51 3.67 -2.08 -7.56
CA GLU A 51 4.57 -3.00 -8.25
C GLU A 51 5.71 -3.43 -7.34
N LYS A 52 6.37 -4.54 -7.69
CA LYS A 52 7.52 -5.04 -6.94
C LYS A 52 8.75 -4.21 -7.30
N VAL A 53 9.56 -3.88 -6.30
CA VAL A 53 10.77 -3.09 -6.50
C VAL A 53 12.01 -3.95 -6.32
N GLY A 54 12.84 -3.99 -7.36
CA GLY A 54 14.17 -4.58 -7.32
C GLY A 54 14.21 -6.08 -7.05
N ILE A 55 15.38 -6.53 -6.56
CA ILE A 55 15.68 -7.95 -6.30
C ILE A 55 15.19 -8.38 -4.90
N ARG A 56 14.96 -7.43 -4.00
CA ARG A 56 14.50 -7.73 -2.63
C ARG A 56 13.09 -8.29 -2.67
N VAL A 57 12.93 -9.49 -2.13
CA VAL A 57 11.64 -10.17 -2.10
C VAL A 57 10.70 -9.42 -1.15
N GLY A 58 9.51 -9.10 -1.65
CA GLY A 58 8.44 -8.54 -0.82
C GLY A 58 8.50 -7.04 -0.59
N THR A 59 9.29 -6.29 -1.36
CA THR A 59 9.27 -4.82 -1.41
C THR A 59 8.38 -4.31 -2.55
N TYR A 60 7.56 -3.30 -2.26
CA TYR A 60 6.57 -2.75 -3.18
C TYR A 60 6.58 -1.22 -3.18
N CYS A 61 6.36 -0.60 -4.33
CA CYS A 61 6.12 0.84 -4.48
C CYS A 61 4.82 1.11 -5.24
N LEU A 62 4.40 2.38 -5.27
CA LEU A 62 3.31 2.82 -6.14
C LEU A 62 3.74 2.77 -7.62
N THR A 63 2.81 2.40 -8.49
CA THR A 63 2.97 2.61 -9.93
C THR A 63 2.73 4.07 -10.29
N ASN A 64 3.24 4.53 -11.43
CA ASN A 64 2.97 5.88 -11.94
C ASN A 64 1.47 6.18 -12.07
N GLU A 65 0.67 5.19 -12.45
CA GLU A 65 -0.79 5.32 -12.54
C GLU A 65 -1.44 5.48 -11.15
N ALA A 66 -0.92 4.81 -10.12
CA ALA A 66 -1.42 5.01 -8.75
C ALA A 66 -1.08 6.39 -8.20
N ILE A 67 0.13 6.90 -8.48
CA ILE A 67 0.54 8.25 -8.11
C ILE A 67 -0.40 9.27 -8.76
N ARG A 68 -0.61 9.17 -10.08
CA ARG A 68 -1.54 10.07 -10.80
C ARG A 68 -2.95 10.07 -10.21
N ARG A 69 -3.46 8.89 -9.81
CA ARG A 69 -4.77 8.78 -9.16
C ARG A 69 -4.80 9.42 -7.78
N LEU A 70 -3.73 9.26 -6.99
CA LEU A 70 -3.63 9.87 -5.66
C LEU A 70 -3.60 11.40 -5.74
N GLU A 71 -2.83 11.96 -6.68
CA GLU A 71 -2.76 13.40 -6.90
C GLU A 71 -4.12 13.97 -7.27
N HIS A 72 -4.85 13.32 -8.18
CA HIS A 72 -6.21 13.75 -8.55
C HIS A 72 -7.19 13.68 -7.37
N HIS A 73 -7.05 12.71 -6.46
CA HIS A 73 -7.88 12.60 -5.26
C HIS A 73 -7.47 13.54 -4.12
N GLY A 74 -6.29 14.16 -4.19
CA GLY A 74 -5.79 15.13 -3.19
C GLY A 74 -6.20 16.58 -3.46
N GLN A 75 -6.72 16.89 -4.65
CA GLN A 75 -7.14 18.24 -5.07
C GLN A 75 -8.63 18.53 -4.84
N ARG A 76 -9.32 17.82 -3.94
CA ARG A 76 -10.74 18.01 -3.63
C ARG A 76 -10.97 18.25 -2.15
#